data_AF-A0A806X853-F1
#
_entry.id   AF-A0A806X853-F1
#
_cell.length_a   1.000
_cell.length_b   1.000
_cell.length_c   1.000
_cell.angle_alpha   90.00
_cell.angle_beta   90.00
_cell.angle_gamma   90.00
#
_symmetry.space_group_name_H-M   'P 1'
#
loop_
_entity.id
_entity.type
_entity.pdbx_description
1 polymer ?
#
loop_
_entity_poly.entity_id
_entity_poly.type
_entity_poly.pdbx_seq_one_letter_code
_entity_poly.pdbx_strand_id
1 'polypeptide(L)'
;MAKKVYPKEIKSWFSLKNYETFQLLTIEQILRELEFRVMFAIDYTSDDEESNEGWLHTKSRLLEEIMKGVTLSSDLSDLVFPELSDNISFRGKKNSDPIEYRINGIPVISNQHALRPYQEELSGDESITPFSMGDLASYYRFYLRHKHIVHGHRISEINDGRIFSCVSAVEDGSSEFEDEVVIKVNLASYTDDELIAEFKELLKEWRFELGIDEPQASKSRVGISTIKKIITYKVFPFLDLILWEVINGRKISHDLASRLLFPDDEDEVIGGQQVKDTIRPFVEKIINEDTFPLVKHYVKKNSYLKTMRISDVMKLSED
;
A
#
# COMPACT_ATOMS: atom_id res chain seq x y z
N MET A 1 -24.51 -19.08 13.34
CA MET A 1 -25.23 -18.11 12.47
C MET A 1 -24.66 -16.73 12.72
N ALA A 2 -24.11 -16.07 11.70
CA ALA A 2 -23.63 -14.69 11.85
C ALA A 2 -24.81 -13.77 12.22
N LYS A 3 -24.60 -12.88 13.21
CA LYS A 3 -25.64 -11.92 13.62
C LYS A 3 -25.95 -10.97 12.47
N LYS A 4 -27.23 -10.82 12.13
CA LYS A 4 -27.70 -9.88 11.11
C LYS A 4 -27.30 -8.45 11.50
N VAL A 5 -26.70 -7.71 10.56
CA VAL A 5 -26.35 -6.30 10.74
C VAL A 5 -27.61 -5.45 10.57
N TYR A 6 -27.93 -4.60 11.54
CA TYR A 6 -29.07 -3.70 11.45
C TYR A 6 -28.67 -2.34 10.86
N PRO A 7 -29.53 -1.71 10.03
CA PRO A 7 -29.20 -0.42 9.39
C PRO A 7 -28.77 0.67 10.38
N LYS A 8 -29.39 0.70 11.57
CA LYS A 8 -29.07 1.67 12.64
C LYS A 8 -27.63 1.59 13.14
N GLU A 9 -26.99 0.43 13.08
CA GLU A 9 -25.61 0.22 13.55
C GLU A 9 -24.60 0.85 12.59
N ILE A 10 -24.90 0.87 11.30
CA ILE A 10 -24.03 1.47 10.29
C ILE A 10 -24.35 2.96 10.15
N LYS A 11 -25.63 3.31 10.06
CA LYS A 11 -26.09 4.71 9.91
C LYS A 11 -25.75 5.61 11.10
N SER A 12 -25.33 5.07 12.25
CA SER A 12 -24.91 5.88 13.40
C SER A 12 -23.56 6.58 13.19
N TRP A 13 -22.74 6.11 12.25
CA TRP A 13 -21.42 6.65 11.97
C TRP A 13 -21.19 6.89 10.48
N PHE A 14 -21.75 6.05 9.62
CA PHE A 14 -21.54 6.12 8.18
C PHE A 14 -22.36 7.24 7.54
N SER A 15 -21.67 8.14 6.84
CA SER A 15 -22.27 9.27 6.12
C SER A 15 -21.51 9.54 4.83
N LEU A 16 -22.21 9.57 3.70
CA LEU A 16 -21.62 9.91 2.40
C LEU A 16 -21.04 11.33 2.37
N LYS A 17 -21.56 12.24 3.22
CA LYS A 17 -21.05 13.62 3.30
C LYS A 17 -19.58 13.69 3.68
N ASN A 18 -19.09 12.70 4.46
CA ASN A 18 -17.70 12.65 4.88
C ASN A 18 -16.74 12.41 3.69
N TYR A 19 -17.26 11.96 2.54
CA TYR A 19 -16.49 11.67 1.33
C TYR A 19 -16.64 12.75 0.26
N GLU A 20 -17.48 13.78 0.47
CA GLU A 20 -17.64 14.87 -0.50
C GLU A 20 -16.33 15.62 -0.76
N THR A 21 -15.45 15.71 0.24
CA THR A 21 -14.11 16.31 0.13
C THR A 21 -13.25 15.65 -0.96
N PHE A 22 -13.50 14.37 -1.27
CA PHE A 22 -12.74 13.62 -2.28
C PHE A 22 -12.91 14.24 -3.66
N GLN A 23 -14.05 14.90 -3.94
CA GLN A 23 -14.27 15.59 -5.22
C GLN A 23 -13.27 16.71 -5.50
N LEU A 24 -12.61 17.23 -4.46
CA LEU A 24 -11.61 18.29 -4.56
C LEU A 24 -10.19 17.76 -4.80
N LEU A 25 -9.96 16.46 -4.60
CA LEU A 25 -8.66 15.84 -4.70
C LEU A 25 -8.24 15.64 -6.16
N THR A 26 -6.92 15.69 -6.37
CA THR A 26 -6.32 15.28 -7.65
C THR A 26 -6.33 13.76 -7.79
N ILE A 27 -6.14 13.25 -9.01
CA ILE A 27 -6.02 11.80 -9.21
C ILE A 27 -4.84 11.22 -8.43
N GLU A 28 -3.71 11.92 -8.35
CA GLU A 28 -2.59 11.44 -7.53
C GLU A 28 -2.97 11.29 -6.06
N GLN A 29 -3.64 12.28 -5.48
CA GLN A 29 -4.12 12.21 -4.10
C GLN A 29 -5.12 11.08 -3.91
N ILE A 30 -6.01 10.87 -4.88
CA ILE A 30 -6.99 9.78 -4.88
C ILE A 30 -6.35 8.40 -4.96
N LEU A 31 -5.27 8.24 -5.72
CA LEU A 31 -4.53 6.98 -5.73
C LEU A 31 -3.88 6.72 -4.37
N ARG A 32 -3.35 7.74 -3.69
CA ARG A 32 -2.81 7.59 -2.32
C ARG A 32 -3.91 7.23 -1.32
N GLU A 33 -5.07 7.87 -1.40
CA GLU A 33 -6.24 7.52 -0.57
C GLU A 33 -6.70 6.08 -0.78
N LEU A 34 -6.60 5.58 -2.02
CA LEU A 34 -7.00 4.25 -2.40
C LEU A 34 -5.97 3.21 -1.94
N GLU A 35 -4.68 3.49 -2.16
CA GLU A 35 -3.55 2.70 -1.67
C GLU A 35 -3.62 2.51 -0.16
N PHE A 36 -3.80 3.61 0.57
CA PHE A 36 -3.93 3.60 2.03
C PHE A 36 -5.05 2.66 2.47
N ARG A 37 -6.23 2.69 1.85
CA ARG A 37 -7.35 1.81 2.23
C ARG A 37 -7.17 0.36 1.78
N VAL A 38 -6.61 0.14 0.59
CA VAL A 38 -6.33 -1.22 0.11
C VAL A 38 -5.37 -1.93 1.06
N MET A 39 -4.35 -1.24 1.57
CA MET A 39 -3.43 -1.76 2.59
C MET A 39 -4.17 -2.38 3.79
N PHE A 40 -5.20 -1.71 4.33
CA PHE A 40 -5.96 -2.21 5.49
C PHE A 40 -7.09 -3.18 5.13
N ALA A 41 -7.56 -3.14 3.88
CA ALA A 41 -8.61 -4.04 3.39
C ALA A 41 -8.09 -5.43 3.05
N ILE A 42 -6.79 -5.58 2.73
CA ILE A 42 -6.15 -6.87 2.50
C ILE A 42 -6.12 -7.68 3.81
N ASP A 43 -6.45 -8.96 3.70
CA ASP A 43 -6.26 -9.92 4.79
C ASP A 43 -4.78 -10.26 4.88
N TYR A 44 -4.10 -9.61 5.82
CA TYR A 44 -2.73 -9.97 6.20
C TYR A 44 -2.81 -10.95 7.36
N THR A 45 -2.29 -12.15 7.13
CA THR A 45 -2.14 -13.18 8.16
C THR A 45 -0.66 -13.52 8.27
N SER A 46 -0.07 -13.21 9.41
CA SER A 46 1.25 -13.67 9.82
C SER A 46 1.14 -15.02 10.53
N ASP A 47 2.19 -15.84 10.48
CA ASP A 47 2.31 -17.03 11.32
C ASP A 47 2.50 -16.68 12.81
N ASP A 48 2.80 -15.41 13.11
CA ASP A 48 2.92 -14.86 14.47
C ASP A 48 1.59 -14.27 14.96
N GLU A 49 1.01 -14.87 16.00
CA GLU A 49 -0.26 -14.45 16.60
C GLU A 49 -0.19 -13.00 17.14
N GLU A 50 0.94 -12.59 17.74
CA GLU A 50 1.11 -11.23 18.28
C GLU A 50 1.07 -10.17 17.15
N SER A 51 1.63 -10.51 15.99
CA SER A 51 1.57 -9.66 14.79
C SER A 51 0.15 -9.51 14.25
N ASN A 52 -0.62 -10.59 14.25
CA ASN A 52 -2.03 -10.56 13.83
C ASN A 52 -2.88 -9.69 14.77
N GLU A 53 -2.67 -9.80 16.09
CA GLU A 53 -3.36 -8.97 17.08
C GLU A 53 -2.99 -7.49 16.93
N GLY A 54 -1.70 -7.18 16.74
CA GLY A 54 -1.23 -5.82 16.50
C GLY A 54 -1.83 -5.21 15.22
N TRP A 55 -1.90 -5.97 14.14
CA TRP A 55 -2.50 -5.51 12.89
C TRP A 55 -4.01 -5.29 13.01
N LEU A 56 -4.71 -6.18 13.71
CA LEU A 56 -6.13 -6.02 14.00
C LEU A 56 -6.40 -4.78 14.87
N HIS A 57 -5.52 -4.49 15.82
CA HIS A 57 -5.61 -3.28 16.63
C HIS A 57 -5.47 -2.01 15.76
N THR A 58 -4.50 -1.97 14.85
CA THR A 58 -4.31 -0.87 13.90
C THR A 58 -5.55 -0.67 13.01
N LYS A 59 -6.09 -1.75 12.42
CA LYS A 59 -7.34 -1.70 11.64
C LYS A 59 -8.50 -1.13 12.47
N SER A 60 -8.62 -1.55 13.72
CA SER A 60 -9.68 -1.11 14.63
C SER A 60 -9.59 0.40 14.90
N ARG A 61 -8.39 0.89 15.19
CA ARG A 61 -8.15 2.32 15.39
C ARG A 61 -8.45 3.16 14.14
N LEU A 62 -8.03 2.68 12.97
CA LEU A 62 -8.38 3.30 11.70
C LEU A 62 -9.90 3.42 11.51
N LEU A 63 -10.62 2.33 11.74
CA LEU A 63 -12.07 2.34 11.65
C LEU A 63 -12.69 3.33 12.66
N GLU A 64 -12.18 3.41 13.89
CA GLU A 64 -12.67 4.38 14.89
C GLU A 64 -12.56 5.83 14.42
N GLU A 65 -11.45 6.21 13.78
CA GLU A 65 -11.27 7.57 13.25
C GLU A 65 -12.18 7.83 12.04
N ILE A 66 -12.36 6.84 11.16
CA ILE A 66 -13.35 6.89 10.07
C ILE A 66 -14.76 7.06 10.63
N MET A 67 -15.10 6.34 11.70
CA MET A 67 -16.39 6.45 12.39
C MET A 67 -16.63 7.82 13.04
N LYS A 68 -15.56 8.55 13.39
CA LYS A 68 -15.62 9.95 13.84
C LYS A 68 -15.77 10.95 12.68
N GLY A 69 -15.66 10.48 11.43
CA GLY A 69 -15.82 11.27 10.22
C GLY A 69 -14.52 11.72 9.56
N VAL A 70 -13.36 11.29 10.06
CA VAL A 70 -12.06 11.57 9.43
C VAL A 70 -11.87 10.60 8.26
N THR A 71 -11.74 11.12 7.05
CA THR A 71 -11.68 10.27 5.84
C THR A 71 -10.42 10.46 5.00
N LEU A 72 -9.67 11.55 5.16
CA LEU A 72 -8.42 11.73 4.41
C LEU A 72 -7.30 10.89 5.03
N SER A 73 -6.56 10.18 4.18
CA SER A 73 -5.42 9.34 4.56
C SER A 73 -4.35 10.13 5.30
N SER A 74 -4.13 11.40 5.00
CA SER A 74 -3.19 12.25 5.73
C SER A 74 -3.59 12.43 7.20
N ASP A 75 -4.87 12.68 7.46
CA ASP A 75 -5.38 12.88 8.80
C ASP A 75 -5.51 11.54 9.54
N LEU A 76 -5.87 10.49 8.81
CA LEU A 76 -5.97 9.12 9.34
C LEU A 76 -4.61 8.54 9.67
N SER A 77 -3.60 8.71 8.81
CA SER A 77 -2.24 8.25 9.10
C SER A 77 -1.75 8.90 10.38
N ASP A 78 -2.03 10.19 10.50
CA ASP A 78 -1.67 10.97 11.66
C ASP A 78 -2.36 10.44 12.93
N LEU A 79 -3.66 10.15 12.89
CA LEU A 79 -4.40 9.72 14.07
C LEU A 79 -4.24 8.23 14.41
N VAL A 80 -4.02 7.37 13.43
CA VAL A 80 -3.86 5.91 13.59
C VAL A 80 -2.45 5.57 14.00
N PHE A 81 -1.49 6.33 13.45
CA PHE A 81 -0.09 6.29 13.79
C PHE A 81 0.29 7.65 14.44
N PRO A 82 -0.21 7.97 15.65
CA PRO A 82 -0.04 9.26 16.34
C PRO A 82 1.42 9.62 16.61
N GLU A 83 2.31 8.64 16.60
CA GLU A 83 3.75 8.87 16.69
C GLU A 83 4.33 9.47 15.38
N LEU A 84 3.57 9.45 14.27
CA LEU A 84 3.90 10.04 12.97
C LEU A 84 3.33 11.46 12.77
N SER A 85 2.25 11.85 13.46
CA SER A 85 1.49 13.09 13.19
C SER A 85 2.04 14.38 13.78
N ASP A 86 2.69 14.30 14.94
CA ASP A 86 2.95 15.50 15.75
C ASP A 86 4.13 16.36 15.24
N ASN A 87 4.69 16.04 14.07
CA ASN A 87 5.87 16.69 13.49
C ASN A 87 5.60 17.49 12.20
N ILE A 88 4.42 18.10 12.05
CA ILE A 88 4.16 19.03 10.93
C ILE A 88 4.39 20.51 11.31
N SER A 89 4.74 20.84 12.57
CA SER A 89 5.04 22.24 12.95
C SER A 89 6.45 22.45 13.55
N PHE A 90 7.34 22.95 12.68
CA PHE A 90 8.49 23.82 12.93
C PHE A 90 9.18 23.82 14.31
N ARG A 91 10.49 23.52 14.23
CA ARG A 91 11.63 23.94 15.08
C ARG A 91 11.85 23.23 16.42
N GLY A 92 12.94 22.45 16.41
CA GLY A 92 14.00 22.61 17.41
C GLY A 92 14.16 21.43 18.36
N LYS A 93 15.15 20.57 18.04
CA LYS A 93 15.91 19.72 18.96
C LYS A 93 15.16 19.16 20.18
N LYS A 94 14.76 17.90 20.12
CA LYS A 94 14.82 16.99 21.27
C LYS A 94 15.21 15.60 20.78
N ASN A 95 16.11 14.95 21.54
CA ASN A 95 16.47 13.55 21.35
C ASN A 95 15.17 12.73 21.32
N SER A 96 14.90 12.07 20.19
CA SER A 96 13.84 11.08 20.10
C SER A 96 14.25 9.82 20.83
N ASP A 97 13.32 9.21 21.56
CA ASP A 97 13.51 7.86 22.07
C ASP A 97 13.52 6.86 20.89
N PRO A 98 14.26 5.75 20.98
CA PRO A 98 14.35 4.79 19.88
C PRO A 98 12.99 4.12 19.58
N ILE A 99 12.60 4.07 18.30
CA ILE A 99 11.40 3.36 17.82
C ILE A 99 11.80 2.09 17.08
N GLU A 100 11.09 0.99 17.33
CA GLU A 100 11.24 -0.28 16.60
C GLU A 100 10.27 -0.35 15.42
N TYR A 101 10.81 -0.57 14.23
CA TYR A 101 10.09 -0.82 12.98
C TYR A 101 10.28 -2.28 12.59
N ARG A 102 9.33 -2.87 11.88
CA ARG A 102 9.55 -4.15 11.19
C ARG A 102 9.79 -3.89 9.71
N ILE A 103 10.97 -4.25 9.23
CA ILE A 103 11.40 -4.13 7.84
C ILE A 103 11.80 -5.53 7.36
N ASN A 104 11.17 -6.02 6.29
CA ASN A 104 11.32 -7.40 5.79
C ASN A 104 11.14 -8.46 6.89
N GLY A 105 10.14 -8.27 7.76
CA GLY A 105 9.87 -9.17 8.90
C GLY A 105 10.84 -9.04 10.08
N ILE A 106 11.90 -8.25 9.95
CA ILE A 106 12.96 -8.10 10.97
C ILE A 106 12.76 -6.79 11.74
N PRO A 107 12.83 -6.81 13.09
CA PRO A 107 12.78 -5.59 13.87
C PRO A 107 14.05 -4.75 13.63
N VAL A 108 13.90 -3.44 13.48
CA VAL A 108 14.95 -2.44 13.27
C VAL A 108 14.66 -1.23 14.15
N ILE A 109 15.66 -0.81 14.94
CA ILE A 109 15.51 0.34 15.84
C ILE A 109 16.07 1.59 15.16
N SER A 110 15.25 2.64 15.07
CA SER A 110 15.68 3.96 14.60
C SER A 110 15.74 4.98 15.74
N ASN A 111 16.98 5.39 16.07
CA ASN A 111 17.26 6.38 17.11
C ASN A 111 17.00 7.83 16.66
N GLN A 112 16.86 8.05 15.35
CA GLN A 112 16.71 9.37 14.73
C GLN A 112 15.70 9.32 13.57
N HIS A 113 14.63 8.53 13.73
CA HIS A 113 13.53 8.42 12.76
C HIS A 113 12.93 9.78 12.37
N ALA A 114 13.09 10.80 13.22
CA ALA A 114 12.62 12.16 12.99
C ALA A 114 13.52 13.02 12.05
N LEU A 115 14.72 12.56 11.67
CA LEU A 115 15.59 13.30 10.75
C LEU A 115 15.16 13.05 9.30
N ARG A 116 14.72 14.10 8.61
CA ARG A 116 14.56 14.04 7.14
C ARG A 116 15.92 14.14 6.45
N PRO A 117 16.22 13.31 5.44
CA PRO A 117 17.36 13.51 4.57
C PRO A 117 17.23 14.83 3.78
N TYR A 118 18.33 15.32 3.20
CA TYR A 118 18.37 16.57 2.42
C TYR A 118 17.49 16.51 1.14
N GLN A 119 17.07 15.32 0.73
CA GLN A 119 15.99 15.02 -0.22
C GLN A 119 15.05 14.02 0.45
N GLU A 120 13.73 14.22 0.33
CA GLU A 120 12.70 13.52 1.12
C GLU A 120 12.75 11.99 1.02
N GLU A 121 13.18 11.45 -0.12
CA GLU A 121 13.58 10.07 -0.39
C GLU A 121 13.85 10.01 -1.91
N LEU A 122 14.57 9.00 -2.39
CA LEU A 122 14.55 8.73 -3.83
C LEU A 122 13.14 8.25 -4.19
N SER A 123 12.58 8.68 -5.32
CA SER A 123 11.26 8.23 -5.73
C SER A 123 11.26 6.72 -5.99
N GLY A 124 10.38 5.98 -5.32
CA GLY A 124 10.09 4.57 -5.58
C GLY A 124 8.73 4.35 -6.25
N ASP A 125 8.50 3.14 -6.72
CA ASP A 125 7.21 2.62 -7.19
C ASP A 125 7.04 1.17 -6.71
N GLU A 126 5.87 0.56 -6.88
CA GLU A 126 5.58 -0.81 -6.40
C GLU A 126 6.58 -1.86 -6.86
N SER A 127 7.13 -1.71 -8.07
CA SER A 127 8.06 -2.68 -8.65
C SER A 127 9.54 -2.32 -8.45
N ILE A 128 9.85 -1.07 -8.09
CA ILE A 128 11.22 -0.58 -7.92
C ILE A 128 11.22 0.46 -6.81
N THR A 129 11.68 0.06 -5.63
CA THR A 129 11.85 0.93 -4.47
C THR A 129 13.34 1.18 -4.19
N PRO A 130 13.70 2.36 -3.66
CA PRO A 130 15.07 2.60 -3.21
C PRO A 130 15.40 1.73 -1.98
N PHE A 131 16.62 1.19 -1.95
CA PHE A 131 17.14 0.47 -0.79
C PHE A 131 17.43 1.44 0.37
N SER A 132 16.70 1.28 1.47
CA SER A 132 16.71 2.16 2.62
C SER A 132 17.73 1.75 3.70
N MET A 133 17.95 2.63 4.68
CA MET A 133 18.74 2.29 5.87
C MET A 133 18.08 1.21 6.74
N GLY A 134 16.75 1.11 6.69
CA GLY A 134 16.01 0.03 7.35
C GLY A 134 16.29 -1.32 6.69
N ASP A 135 16.31 -1.35 5.36
CA ASP A 135 16.64 -2.57 4.60
C ASP A 135 18.07 -3.00 4.91
N LEU A 136 19.02 -2.07 4.85
CA LEU A 136 20.41 -2.36 5.23
C LEU A 136 20.54 -2.97 6.63
N ALA A 137 19.84 -2.39 7.61
CA ALA A 137 19.85 -2.89 8.98
C ALA A 137 19.22 -4.28 9.11
N SER A 138 18.15 -4.54 8.36
CA SER A 138 17.45 -5.83 8.32
C SER A 138 18.32 -6.93 7.72
N TYR A 139 18.88 -6.69 6.53
CA TYR A 139 19.84 -7.57 5.88
C TYR A 139 21.03 -7.86 6.82
N TYR A 140 21.59 -6.82 7.45
CA TYR A 140 22.71 -6.99 8.38
C TYR A 140 22.35 -7.87 9.60
N ARG A 141 21.18 -7.65 10.21
CA ARG A 141 20.72 -8.44 11.35
C ARG A 141 20.46 -9.89 10.97
N PHE A 142 19.84 -10.14 9.83
CA PHE A 142 19.61 -11.48 9.29
C PHE A 142 20.93 -12.25 9.19
N TYR A 143 21.94 -11.66 8.56
CA TYR A 143 23.22 -12.29 8.34
C TYR A 143 24.04 -12.52 9.60
N LEU A 144 23.91 -11.64 10.59
CA LEU A 144 24.50 -11.86 11.91
C LEU A 144 23.84 -13.06 12.61
N ARG A 145 22.50 -13.15 12.58
CA ARG A 145 21.74 -14.22 13.24
C ARG A 145 22.10 -15.60 12.69
N HIS A 146 22.19 -15.71 11.37
CA HIS A 146 22.53 -16.95 10.66
C HIS A 146 24.04 -17.18 10.55
N LYS A 147 24.86 -16.32 11.17
CA LYS A 147 26.32 -16.41 11.24
C LYS A 147 27.04 -16.35 9.89
N HIS A 148 26.37 -15.84 8.84
CA HIS A 148 27.01 -15.49 7.57
C HIS A 148 28.01 -14.34 7.75
N ILE A 149 27.69 -13.40 8.64
CA ILE A 149 28.60 -12.35 9.09
C ILE A 149 28.91 -12.58 10.56
N VAL A 150 30.19 -12.47 10.93
CA VAL A 150 30.66 -12.45 12.31
C VAL A 150 31.37 -11.14 12.61
N HIS A 151 31.02 -10.55 13.75
CA HIS A 151 31.59 -9.29 14.20
C HIS A 151 32.96 -9.57 14.85
N GLY A 152 34.04 -9.43 14.08
CA GLY A 152 35.39 -9.41 14.63
C GLY A 152 35.66 -8.07 15.35
N HIS A 153 36.65 -8.04 16.24
CA HIS A 153 36.98 -6.85 17.04
C HIS A 153 37.42 -5.62 16.22
N ARG A 154 37.74 -5.80 14.93
CA ARG A 154 38.18 -4.74 13.99
C ARG A 154 37.69 -4.90 12.54
N ILE A 155 37.22 -6.08 12.16
CA ILE A 155 36.92 -6.43 10.76
C ILE A 155 35.71 -7.37 10.78
N SER A 156 34.75 -7.18 9.88
CA SER A 156 33.66 -8.13 9.67
C SER A 156 34.21 -9.36 8.94
N GLU A 157 33.93 -10.54 9.46
CA GLU A 157 34.28 -11.82 8.84
C GLU A 157 33.02 -12.36 8.14
N ILE A 158 33.14 -12.74 6.86
CA ILE A 158 32.08 -13.44 6.13
C ILE A 158 32.41 -14.92 6.20
N ASN A 159 31.61 -15.67 6.94
CA ASN A 159 31.86 -17.08 7.23
C ASN A 159 31.28 -18.01 6.18
N ASP A 160 30.15 -17.63 5.57
CA ASP A 160 29.45 -18.46 4.62
C ASP A 160 28.80 -17.59 3.52
N GLY A 161 28.96 -18.02 2.27
CA GLY A 161 28.71 -17.21 1.07
C GLY A 161 29.98 -16.73 0.35
N ARG A 162 29.93 -16.59 -0.98
CA ARG A 162 31.04 -15.95 -1.73
C ARG A 162 30.99 -14.45 -1.41
N ILE A 163 32.13 -13.82 -1.14
CA ILE A 163 32.22 -12.38 -0.82
C ILE A 163 31.54 -11.48 -1.89
N PHE A 164 31.37 -12.00 -3.11
CA PHE A 164 30.73 -11.32 -4.24
C PHE A 164 29.32 -11.83 -4.56
N SER A 165 28.73 -12.68 -3.71
CA SER A 165 27.33 -13.09 -3.85
C SER A 165 26.40 -11.90 -3.58
N CYS A 166 25.27 -11.88 -4.27
CA CYS A 166 24.18 -10.95 -3.95
C CYS A 166 23.71 -11.19 -2.52
N VAL A 167 23.36 -10.11 -1.82
CA VAL A 167 22.77 -10.19 -0.48
C VAL A 167 21.37 -10.85 -0.47
N SER A 168 20.80 -11.10 -1.65
CA SER A 168 19.53 -11.84 -1.76
C SER A 168 19.76 -13.30 -2.18
N ALA A 169 21.01 -13.69 -2.49
CA ALA A 169 21.36 -15.01 -3.03
C ALA A 169 21.99 -15.95 -1.98
N VAL A 170 21.65 -15.77 -0.70
CA VAL A 170 22.19 -16.63 0.36
C VAL A 170 21.26 -17.83 0.56
N GLU A 171 21.81 -19.03 0.35
CA GLU A 171 21.14 -20.34 0.39
C GLU A 171 20.75 -20.75 1.83
N ASP A 172 19.91 -19.96 2.49
CA ASP A 172 19.33 -20.30 3.80
C ASP A 172 17.94 -20.92 3.65
N GLY A 173 17.22 -20.60 2.57
CA GLY A 173 15.81 -20.97 2.42
C GLY A 173 14.88 -20.11 3.29
N SER A 174 15.31 -18.90 3.67
CA SER A 174 14.47 -17.95 4.38
C SER A 174 13.53 -17.24 3.40
N SER A 175 12.23 -17.31 3.68
CA SER A 175 11.18 -16.61 2.94
C SER A 175 11.16 -15.08 3.15
N GLU A 176 12.12 -14.55 3.91
CA GLU A 176 12.15 -13.16 4.36
C GLU A 176 12.66 -12.20 3.28
N PHE A 177 13.44 -12.71 2.31
CA PHE A 177 13.96 -11.97 1.17
C PHE A 177 13.79 -12.73 -0.15
N GLU A 178 12.90 -13.74 -0.17
CA GLU A 178 12.58 -14.47 -1.40
C GLU A 178 12.09 -13.48 -2.46
N ASP A 179 12.58 -13.66 -3.69
CA ASP A 179 12.23 -12.87 -4.88
C ASP A 179 12.73 -11.40 -4.93
N GLU A 180 13.54 -10.93 -3.98
CA GLU A 180 14.14 -9.60 -4.02
C GLU A 180 15.53 -9.59 -4.68
N VAL A 181 15.86 -8.52 -5.41
CA VAL A 181 17.23 -8.25 -5.89
C VAL A 181 17.66 -6.85 -5.45
N VAL A 182 18.67 -6.78 -4.61
CA VAL A 182 19.30 -5.50 -4.24
C VAL A 182 20.31 -5.09 -5.31
N ILE A 183 20.00 -4.01 -6.03
CA ILE A 183 20.83 -3.54 -7.15
C ILE A 183 21.65 -2.30 -6.79
N LYS A 184 22.87 -2.24 -7.30
CA LYS A 184 23.69 -1.02 -7.30
C LYS A 184 23.65 -0.42 -8.70
N VAL A 185 23.18 0.82 -8.80
CA VAL A 185 23.08 1.55 -10.08
C VAL A 185 24.12 2.67 -10.12
N ASN A 186 24.97 2.70 -11.16
CA ASN A 186 25.97 3.75 -11.34
C ASN A 186 25.44 4.88 -12.23
N LEU A 187 24.83 5.89 -11.61
CA LEU A 187 24.26 7.05 -12.29
C LEU A 187 25.30 8.03 -12.85
N ALA A 188 26.57 7.94 -12.41
CA ALA A 188 27.60 8.92 -12.77
C ALA A 188 28.35 8.56 -14.06
N SER A 189 28.40 7.28 -14.40
CA SER A 189 29.23 6.77 -15.52
C SER A 189 28.42 6.27 -16.71
N TYR A 190 27.10 6.18 -16.57
CA TYR A 190 26.22 5.61 -17.59
C TYR A 190 25.03 6.52 -17.84
N THR A 191 24.57 6.54 -19.08
CA THR A 191 23.37 7.26 -19.50
C THR A 191 22.10 6.50 -19.13
N ASP A 192 20.97 7.19 -19.05
CA ASP A 192 19.67 6.58 -18.78
C ASP A 192 19.35 5.44 -19.76
N ASP A 193 19.67 5.61 -21.05
CA ASP A 193 19.42 4.59 -22.08
C ASP A 193 20.29 3.34 -21.89
N GLU A 194 21.57 3.51 -21.53
CA GLU A 194 22.47 2.40 -21.22
C GLU A 194 21.99 1.63 -19.99
N LEU A 195 21.61 2.34 -18.92
CA LEU A 195 21.08 1.74 -17.70
C LEU A 195 19.78 0.97 -17.97
N ILE A 196 18.86 1.53 -18.75
CA ILE A 196 17.60 0.87 -19.11
C ILE A 196 17.86 -0.38 -19.98
N ALA A 197 18.79 -0.31 -20.92
CA ALA A 197 19.14 -1.45 -21.77
C ALA A 197 19.77 -2.59 -20.97
N GLU A 198 20.74 -2.27 -20.12
CA GLU A 198 21.39 -3.26 -19.25
C GLU A 198 20.40 -3.87 -18.26
N PHE A 199 19.55 -3.06 -17.62
CA PHE A 199 18.53 -3.54 -16.69
C PHE A 199 17.53 -4.49 -17.37
N LYS A 200 17.13 -4.22 -18.63
CA LYS A 200 16.25 -5.11 -19.39
C LYS A 200 16.86 -6.49 -19.67
N GLU A 201 18.16 -6.57 -19.93
CA GLU A 201 18.82 -7.86 -20.13
C GLU A 201 19.00 -8.59 -18.80
N LEU A 202 19.44 -7.88 -17.74
CA LEU A 202 19.58 -8.43 -16.39
C LEU A 202 18.26 -8.99 -15.84
N LEU A 203 17.12 -8.34 -16.09
CA LEU A 203 15.81 -8.87 -15.66
C LEU A 203 15.51 -10.24 -16.26
N LYS A 204 15.98 -10.55 -17.48
CA LYS A 204 15.80 -11.87 -18.09
C LYS A 204 16.72 -12.91 -17.45
N GLU A 205 17.97 -12.52 -17.21
CA GLU A 205 18.98 -13.38 -16.58
C GLU A 205 18.58 -13.72 -15.14
N TRP A 206 18.22 -12.73 -14.32
CA TRP A 206 17.82 -12.97 -12.93
C TRP A 206 16.56 -13.83 -12.81
N ARG A 207 15.56 -13.61 -13.67
CA ARG A 207 14.37 -14.48 -13.73
C ARG A 207 14.74 -15.93 -14.02
N PHE A 208 15.64 -16.15 -14.98
CA PHE A 208 16.13 -17.48 -15.30
C PHE A 208 16.94 -18.10 -14.14
N GLU A 209 17.83 -17.34 -13.52
CA GLU A 209 18.68 -17.79 -12.41
C GLU A 209 17.88 -18.13 -11.14
N LEU A 210 16.85 -17.32 -10.83
CA LEU A 210 15.95 -17.54 -9.70
C LEU A 210 14.84 -18.56 -10.00
N GLY A 211 14.68 -18.99 -11.25
CA GLY A 211 13.59 -19.89 -11.66
C GLY A 211 12.20 -19.23 -11.58
N ILE A 212 12.14 -17.90 -11.70
CA ILE A 212 10.90 -17.11 -11.63
C ILE A 212 10.47 -16.76 -13.06
N ASP A 213 9.27 -17.18 -13.45
CA ASP A 213 8.71 -16.81 -14.74
C ASP A 213 8.33 -15.32 -14.79
N GLU A 214 8.46 -14.70 -15.97
CA GLU A 214 7.91 -13.36 -16.18
C GLU A 214 6.39 -13.37 -15.96
N PRO A 215 5.84 -12.49 -15.10
CA PRO A 215 4.42 -12.45 -14.84
C PRO A 215 3.64 -12.20 -16.13
N GLN A 216 2.54 -12.93 -16.30
CA GLN A 216 1.68 -12.76 -17.46
C GLN A 216 1.11 -11.34 -17.46
N ALA A 217 1.17 -10.66 -18.61
CA ALA A 217 0.54 -9.37 -18.77
C ALA A 217 -0.94 -9.48 -18.40
N SER A 218 -1.38 -8.62 -17.47
CA SER A 218 -2.75 -8.68 -16.99
C SER A 218 -3.73 -8.54 -18.16
N LYS A 219 -4.72 -9.43 -18.23
CA LYS A 219 -5.75 -9.39 -19.27
C LYS A 219 -6.70 -8.21 -19.09
N SER A 220 -6.70 -7.59 -17.92
CA SER A 220 -7.52 -6.45 -17.56
C SER A 220 -7.03 -5.19 -18.26
N ARG A 221 -7.90 -4.55 -19.03
CA ARG A 221 -7.64 -3.22 -19.60
C ARG A 221 -8.11 -2.16 -18.63
N VAL A 222 -7.18 -1.28 -18.23
CA VAL A 222 -7.48 -0.10 -17.41
C VAL A 222 -7.38 1.16 -18.26
N GLY A 223 -8.33 2.06 -18.04
CA GLY A 223 -8.39 3.37 -18.71
C GLY A 223 -9.18 4.38 -17.89
N ILE A 224 -9.51 5.53 -18.50
CA ILE A 224 -10.31 6.59 -17.86
C ILE A 224 -11.62 6.04 -17.27
N SER A 225 -12.29 5.12 -17.97
CA SER A 225 -13.53 4.48 -17.49
C SER A 225 -13.35 3.73 -16.16
N THR A 226 -12.16 3.16 -15.90
CA THR A 226 -11.85 2.50 -14.63
C THR A 226 -11.68 3.53 -13.51
N ILE A 227 -11.01 4.66 -13.80
CA ILE A 227 -10.89 5.78 -12.85
C ILE A 227 -12.27 6.35 -12.53
N LYS A 228 -13.13 6.54 -13.54
CA LYS A 228 -14.52 6.97 -13.33
C LYS A 228 -15.30 5.99 -12.47
N LYS A 229 -15.15 4.67 -12.70
CA LYS A 229 -15.78 3.63 -11.87
C LYS A 229 -15.37 3.70 -10.40
N ILE A 230 -14.12 4.04 -10.07
CA ILE A 230 -13.69 4.23 -8.68
C ILE A 230 -14.59 5.27 -7.97
N ILE A 231 -14.99 6.31 -8.69
CA ILE A 231 -15.82 7.40 -8.17
C ILE A 231 -17.30 7.02 -8.20
N THR A 232 -17.83 6.58 -9.35
CA THR A 232 -19.27 6.28 -9.52
C THR A 232 -19.72 5.11 -8.66
N TYR A 233 -18.87 4.11 -8.47
CA TYR A 233 -19.16 2.96 -7.60
C TYR A 233 -18.92 3.25 -6.12
N LYS A 234 -18.50 4.48 -5.79
CA LYS A 234 -18.26 4.94 -4.41
C LYS A 234 -17.29 3.99 -3.69
N VAL A 235 -16.16 3.71 -4.34
CA VAL A 235 -15.18 2.72 -3.85
C VAL A 235 -14.67 3.06 -2.45
N PHE A 236 -14.37 4.33 -2.16
CA PHE A 236 -13.88 4.76 -0.84
C PHE A 236 -14.83 4.42 0.32
N PRO A 237 -16.09 4.89 0.33
CA PRO A 237 -17.02 4.50 1.37
C PRO A 237 -17.31 2.99 1.37
N PHE A 238 -17.24 2.30 0.23
CA PHE A 238 -17.40 0.85 0.21
C PHE A 238 -16.20 0.14 0.87
N LEU A 239 -14.97 0.57 0.63
CA LEU A 239 -13.78 0.04 1.31
C LEU A 239 -13.90 0.20 2.82
N ASP A 240 -14.38 1.34 3.30
CA ASP A 240 -14.57 1.60 4.73
C ASP A 240 -15.68 0.69 5.33
N LEU A 241 -16.73 0.38 4.55
CA LEU A 241 -17.72 -0.65 4.93
C LEU A 241 -17.11 -2.06 4.95
N ILE A 242 -16.23 -2.41 4.02
CA ILE A 242 -15.52 -3.70 4.00
C ILE A 242 -14.58 -3.81 5.21
N LEU A 243 -13.84 -2.75 5.53
CA LEU A 243 -13.00 -2.68 6.73
C LEU A 243 -13.84 -2.93 7.99
N TRP A 244 -15.02 -2.32 8.07
CA TRP A 244 -15.97 -2.61 9.15
C TRP A 244 -16.39 -4.08 9.18
N GLU A 245 -16.69 -4.71 8.03
CA GLU A 245 -17.04 -6.13 7.94
C GLU A 245 -15.94 -7.03 8.49
N VAL A 246 -14.68 -6.73 8.15
CA VAL A 246 -13.48 -7.46 8.57
C VAL A 246 -13.31 -7.39 10.08
N ILE A 247 -13.27 -6.18 10.66
CA ILE A 247 -13.06 -5.97 12.11
C ILE A 247 -14.20 -6.58 12.93
N ASN A 248 -15.44 -6.51 12.44
CA ASN A 248 -16.60 -6.98 13.17
C ASN A 248 -16.93 -8.46 12.93
N GLY A 249 -16.25 -9.14 12.00
CA GLY A 249 -16.58 -10.50 11.58
C GLY A 249 -18.04 -10.65 11.08
N ARG A 250 -18.64 -9.58 10.53
CA ARG A 250 -20.05 -9.53 10.12
C ARG A 250 -20.19 -8.97 8.72
N LYS A 251 -21.00 -9.63 7.89
CA LYS A 251 -21.26 -9.20 6.51
C LYS A 251 -22.47 -8.26 6.41
N ILE A 252 -22.29 -7.14 5.71
CA ILE A 252 -23.34 -6.20 5.34
C ILE A 252 -24.03 -6.77 4.09
N SER A 253 -25.36 -6.93 4.15
CA SER A 253 -26.11 -7.45 3.00
C SER A 253 -26.03 -6.48 1.82
N HIS A 254 -26.05 -7.00 0.58
CA HIS A 254 -25.99 -6.15 -0.61
C HIS A 254 -27.12 -5.10 -0.65
N ASP A 255 -28.33 -5.44 -0.19
CA ASP A 255 -29.43 -4.47 -0.08
C ASP A 255 -29.17 -3.37 0.96
N LEU A 256 -28.45 -3.69 2.03
CA LEU A 256 -28.07 -2.67 3.02
C LEU A 256 -26.95 -1.79 2.45
N ALA A 257 -25.93 -2.38 1.83
CA ALA A 257 -24.86 -1.65 1.16
C ALA A 257 -25.40 -0.72 0.06
N SER A 258 -26.33 -1.20 -0.79
CA SER A 258 -27.02 -0.40 -1.81
C SER A 258 -27.71 0.83 -1.18
N ARG A 259 -28.50 0.63 -0.13
CA ARG A 259 -29.19 1.73 0.58
C ARG A 259 -28.26 2.68 1.34
N LEU A 260 -27.05 2.26 1.68
CA LEU A 260 -26.07 3.10 2.37
C LEU A 260 -25.25 3.92 1.37
N LEU A 261 -24.80 3.28 0.30
CA LEU A 261 -23.97 3.90 -0.72
C LEU A 261 -24.79 4.73 -1.70
N PHE A 262 -26.04 4.36 -1.97
CA PHE A 262 -26.93 5.03 -2.91
C PHE A 262 -28.30 5.36 -2.27
N PRO A 263 -28.33 6.14 -1.15
CA PRO A 263 -29.56 6.59 -0.53
C PRO A 263 -30.16 7.72 -1.37
N ASP A 264 -31.25 7.44 -2.09
CA ASP A 264 -32.13 8.43 -2.76
C ASP A 264 -31.40 9.61 -3.45
N ASP A 265 -30.87 9.39 -4.67
CA ASP A 265 -30.68 10.38 -5.76
C ASP A 265 -29.58 9.91 -6.73
N GLU A 266 -29.99 9.39 -7.89
CA GLU A 266 -29.31 9.44 -9.19
C GLU A 266 -30.35 8.92 -10.23
N ASP A 267 -30.22 9.28 -11.50
CA ASP A 267 -31.16 8.89 -12.58
C ASP A 267 -31.41 7.36 -12.68
N GLU A 268 -30.57 6.56 -12.01
CA GLU A 268 -30.61 5.11 -11.97
C GLU A 268 -30.66 4.58 -10.52
N VAL A 269 -31.68 3.76 -10.22
CA VAL A 269 -31.83 3.11 -8.90
C VAL A 269 -30.84 1.95 -8.79
N ILE A 270 -29.78 2.11 -8.00
CA ILE A 270 -28.78 1.04 -7.76
C ILE A 270 -29.28 0.09 -6.65
N GLY A 271 -29.75 -1.09 -7.05
CA GLY A 271 -30.26 -2.12 -6.14
C GLY A 271 -29.18 -3.05 -5.57
N GLY A 272 -29.56 -3.89 -4.59
CA GLY A 272 -28.65 -4.89 -4.01
C GLY A 272 -28.11 -5.90 -5.03
N GLN A 273 -28.85 -6.17 -6.11
CA GLN A 273 -28.38 -7.05 -7.19
C GLN A 273 -27.19 -6.43 -7.95
N GLN A 274 -27.23 -5.14 -8.29
CA GLN A 274 -26.09 -4.46 -8.94
C GLN A 274 -24.89 -4.36 -7.99
N VAL A 275 -25.13 -4.18 -6.68
CA VAL A 275 -24.05 -4.24 -5.69
C VAL A 275 -23.37 -5.61 -5.69
N LYS A 276 -24.17 -6.68 -5.75
CA LYS A 276 -23.67 -8.07 -5.74
C LYS A 276 -22.91 -8.43 -7.02
N ASP A 277 -23.47 -8.11 -8.19
CA ASP A 277 -22.98 -8.64 -9.46
C ASP A 277 -21.92 -7.75 -10.11
N THR A 278 -21.87 -6.46 -9.76
CA THR A 278 -21.02 -5.46 -10.44
C THR A 278 -20.11 -4.71 -9.48
N ILE A 279 -20.69 -4.02 -8.49
CA ILE A 279 -19.95 -3.04 -7.68
C ILE A 279 -19.00 -3.75 -6.71
N ARG A 280 -19.50 -4.69 -5.90
CA ARG A 280 -18.65 -5.43 -4.94
C ARG A 280 -17.54 -6.20 -5.66
N PRO A 281 -17.80 -6.96 -6.75
CA PRO A 281 -16.72 -7.60 -7.51
C PRO A 281 -15.67 -6.60 -7.99
N PHE A 282 -16.07 -5.40 -8.44
CA PHE A 282 -15.11 -4.37 -8.84
C PHE A 282 -14.24 -3.88 -7.65
N VAL A 283 -14.83 -3.64 -6.48
CA VAL A 283 -14.07 -3.26 -5.28
C VAL A 283 -13.13 -4.38 -4.84
N GLU A 284 -13.60 -5.63 -4.85
CA GLU A 284 -12.78 -6.80 -4.50
C GLU A 284 -11.61 -7.00 -5.47
N LYS A 285 -11.78 -6.68 -6.76
CA LYS A 285 -10.70 -6.64 -7.75
C LYS A 285 -9.67 -5.55 -7.50
N ILE A 286 -10.08 -4.41 -6.95
CA ILE A 286 -9.16 -3.34 -6.54
C ILE A 286 -8.31 -3.79 -5.35
N ILE A 287 -8.90 -4.54 -4.41
CA ILE A 287 -8.21 -5.01 -3.21
C ILE A 287 -7.26 -6.19 -3.51
N ASN A 288 -7.74 -7.18 -4.28
CA ASN A 288 -7.12 -8.50 -4.34
C ASN A 288 -6.51 -8.88 -5.71
N GLU A 289 -6.65 -8.04 -6.74
CA GLU A 289 -6.12 -8.31 -8.09
C GLU A 289 -5.28 -7.12 -8.60
N ASP A 290 -4.71 -7.25 -9.79
CA ASP A 290 -3.86 -6.25 -10.43
C ASP A 290 -4.58 -4.94 -10.80
N THR A 291 -5.88 -4.79 -10.51
CA THR A 291 -6.64 -3.63 -10.97
C THR A 291 -6.06 -2.33 -10.44
N PHE A 292 -5.72 -2.27 -9.15
CA PHE A 292 -5.15 -1.06 -8.56
C PHE A 292 -3.73 -0.74 -9.11
N PRO A 293 -2.78 -1.70 -9.14
CA PRO A 293 -1.49 -1.51 -9.82
C PRO A 293 -1.61 -1.03 -11.27
N LEU A 294 -2.55 -1.59 -12.05
CA LEU A 294 -2.79 -1.17 -13.43
C LEU A 294 -3.34 0.26 -13.54
N VAL A 295 -4.19 0.69 -12.59
CA VAL A 295 -4.64 2.10 -12.51
C VAL A 295 -3.47 3.03 -12.22
N LYS A 296 -2.60 2.68 -11.27
CA LYS A 296 -1.39 3.46 -10.98
C LYS A 296 -0.50 3.56 -12.22
N HIS A 297 -0.26 2.44 -12.90
CA HIS A 297 0.51 2.41 -14.14
C HIS A 297 -0.12 3.27 -15.25
N TYR A 298 -1.44 3.19 -15.43
CA TYR A 298 -2.16 3.99 -16.42
C TYR A 298 -2.02 5.49 -16.15
N VAL A 299 -2.17 5.94 -14.90
CA VAL A 299 -2.00 7.35 -14.51
C VAL A 299 -0.55 7.79 -14.63
N LYS A 300 0.43 6.92 -14.34
CA LYS A 300 1.85 7.20 -14.55
C LYS A 300 2.18 7.45 -16.02
N LYS A 301 1.65 6.62 -16.92
CA LYS A 301 1.79 6.78 -18.38
C LYS A 301 1.09 8.04 -18.90
N ASN A 302 0.00 8.44 -18.25
CA ASN A 302 -0.78 9.62 -18.60
C ASN A 302 -0.61 10.72 -17.54
N SER A 303 0.62 11.23 -17.42
CA SER A 303 1.04 12.10 -16.31
C SER A 303 0.18 13.35 -16.12
N TYR A 304 -0.46 13.85 -17.17
CA TYR A 304 -1.42 14.96 -17.09
C TYR A 304 -2.60 14.67 -16.16
N LEU A 305 -2.99 13.39 -16.00
CA LEU A 305 -4.07 12.99 -15.10
C LEU A 305 -3.72 13.22 -13.63
N LYS A 306 -2.44 13.12 -13.24
CA LYS A 306 -2.00 13.19 -11.83
C LYS A 306 -2.49 14.45 -11.12
N THR A 307 -2.48 15.58 -11.83
CA THR A 307 -2.85 16.89 -11.30
C THR A 307 -4.31 17.26 -11.59
N MET A 308 -5.03 16.49 -12.41
CA MET A 308 -6.45 16.72 -12.66
C MET A 308 -7.28 16.39 -11.42
N ARG A 309 -8.29 17.22 -11.16
CA ARG A 309 -9.30 16.91 -10.13
C ARG A 309 -10.28 15.85 -10.63
N ILE A 310 -10.85 15.07 -9.71
CA ILE A 310 -11.89 14.08 -10.04
C ILE A 310 -13.01 14.70 -10.87
N SER A 311 -13.51 15.86 -10.46
CA SER A 311 -14.59 16.56 -11.15
C SER A 311 -14.31 16.83 -12.62
N ASP A 312 -13.03 16.98 -12.98
CA ASP A 312 -12.61 17.24 -14.36
C ASP A 312 -12.37 15.94 -15.14
N VAL A 313 -11.85 14.90 -14.48
CA VAL A 313 -11.74 13.56 -15.07
C VAL A 313 -13.11 12.99 -15.43
N MET A 314 -14.13 13.26 -14.61
CA MET A 314 -15.51 12.84 -14.90
C MET A 314 -16.06 13.44 -16.21
N LYS A 315 -15.52 14.57 -16.67
CA LYS A 315 -15.94 15.26 -17.92
C LYS A 315 -15.20 14.77 -19.16
N LEU A 316 -14.11 14.01 -19.02
CA LEU A 316 -13.36 13.49 -20.15
C LEU A 316 -14.20 12.50 -20.96
N SER A 317 -14.00 12.43 -22.28
CA SER A 317 -14.56 11.34 -23.09
C SER A 317 -13.97 10.02 -22.64
N GLU A 318 -14.78 8.96 -22.71
CA GLU A 318 -14.26 7.60 -22.70
C GLU A 318 -13.85 7.31 -24.14
N ASP A 319 -12.54 7.30 -24.41
CA ASP A 319 -12.00 6.93 -25.72
C ASP A 319 -12.05 5.40 -25.93
#